data_AF-A0A5N8VM73-F1
#
_entry.id   AF-A0A5N8VM73-F1
#
_cell.length_a   1.000
_cell.length_b   1.000
_cell.length_c   1.000
_cell.angle_alpha   90.00
_cell.angle_beta   90.00
_cell.angle_gamma   90.00
#
_symmetry.space_group_name_H-M   'P 1'
#
loop_
_entity.id
_entity.type
_entity.pdbx_description
1 polymer ?
#
loop_
_entity_poly.entity_id
_entity_poly.type
_entity_poly.pdbx_seq_one_letter_code
_entity_poly.pdbx_strand_id
1 'polypeptide(L)'
;MSNETPSAGEDQLPEVGEDLVADLPTAVDAVLPAVAAAFAAVDGAGRERNGDAAEALRGETGTESYRLARSKVQVEGAAVENPVRCANGGHGTIFAEMSRQQGAQMQYIVHEDPVGRAESNYIAQADLAPFDLDGQIEQLWLLPEEDGTYGVACIPFMTYGLALGDRVRLSPESRVVEVVRASGHRVLRTLLRPSADAERLGRSIKLIKNSIKESGLLSEWQGERFVAIDVPPGVDMSLLFALLQREVDEAGAYWEWADAMPFSTTRS
;
A
#
# COMPACT_ATOMS: atom_id res chain seq x y z
N MET A 1 -65.32 -6.84 -52.90
CA MET A 1 -65.09 -8.08 -52.13
C MET A 1 -64.04 -7.74 -51.09
N SER A 2 -64.46 -7.86 -49.84
CA SER A 2 -63.75 -7.55 -48.61
C SER A 2 -62.51 -8.43 -48.41
N ASN A 3 -61.50 -7.91 -47.69
CA ASN A 3 -60.51 -8.66 -46.91
C ASN A 3 -59.76 -7.60 -46.07
N GLU A 4 -60.21 -7.31 -44.86
CA GLU A 4 -59.87 -7.99 -43.59
C GLU A 4 -58.39 -7.85 -43.21
N THR A 5 -58.15 -6.89 -42.33
CA THR A 5 -56.93 -6.63 -41.58
C THR A 5 -56.83 -7.63 -40.41
N PRO A 6 -55.69 -8.30 -40.17
CA PRO A 6 -55.46 -8.98 -38.91
C PRO A 6 -54.85 -8.03 -37.87
N SER A 7 -55.56 -7.94 -36.75
CA SER A 7 -55.17 -7.34 -35.48
C SER A 7 -53.93 -8.05 -34.92
N ALA A 8 -52.82 -7.34 -34.76
CA ALA A 8 -51.67 -7.82 -33.99
C ALA A 8 -51.95 -7.57 -32.51
N GLY A 9 -51.93 -8.65 -31.72
CA GLY A 9 -52.15 -8.62 -30.28
C GLY A 9 -51.02 -7.88 -29.56
N GLU A 10 -51.43 -7.07 -28.58
CA GLU A 10 -50.56 -6.52 -27.55
C GLU A 10 -50.01 -7.67 -26.70
N ASP A 11 -48.72 -7.93 -26.83
CA ASP A 11 -47.96 -8.79 -25.91
C ASP A 11 -47.75 -8.00 -24.61
N GLN A 12 -48.50 -8.38 -23.57
CA GLN A 12 -48.30 -7.91 -22.21
C GLN A 12 -46.97 -8.49 -21.69
N LEU A 13 -45.95 -7.64 -21.64
CA LEU A 13 -44.74 -7.91 -20.86
C LEU A 13 -45.12 -7.96 -19.36
N PRO A 14 -44.68 -8.98 -18.61
CA PRO A 14 -44.92 -9.02 -17.18
C PRO A 14 -44.13 -7.91 -16.49
N GLU A 15 -44.82 -7.13 -15.65
CA GLU A 15 -44.19 -6.21 -14.71
C GLU A 15 -43.28 -7.01 -13.75
N VAL A 16 -41.98 -6.77 -13.87
CA VAL A 16 -40.98 -7.28 -12.93
C VAL A 16 -41.03 -6.39 -11.71
N GLY A 17 -41.49 -6.95 -10.59
CA GLY A 17 -41.67 -6.25 -9.33
C GLY A 17 -40.37 -5.64 -8.81
N GLU A 18 -40.43 -4.36 -8.48
CA GLU A 18 -39.47 -3.65 -7.64
C GLU A 18 -39.65 -4.10 -6.19
N ASP A 19 -39.19 -5.30 -5.84
CA ASP A 19 -39.12 -5.73 -4.44
C ASP A 19 -38.13 -6.87 -4.30
N LEU A 20 -36.85 -6.53 -4.05
CA LEU A 20 -35.85 -7.34 -3.32
C LEU A 20 -34.46 -6.68 -3.43
N VAL A 21 -34.31 -5.49 -2.85
CA VAL A 21 -32.99 -5.04 -2.38
C VAL A 21 -32.84 -5.55 -0.95
N ALA A 22 -32.46 -6.82 -0.84
CA ALA A 22 -31.98 -7.35 0.43
C ALA A 22 -30.56 -6.82 0.66
N ASP A 23 -30.35 -6.20 1.82
CA ASP A 23 -29.04 -5.85 2.38
C ASP A 23 -28.12 -7.08 2.32
N LEU A 24 -27.21 -7.08 1.34
CA LEU A 24 -26.03 -7.93 1.38
C LEU A 24 -24.97 -7.18 2.18
N PRO A 25 -24.44 -7.73 3.28
CA PRO A 25 -23.33 -7.12 3.98
C PRO A 25 -22.15 -7.03 3.02
N THR A 26 -21.65 -5.82 2.78
CA THR A 26 -20.40 -5.65 2.05
C THR A 26 -19.30 -6.37 2.83
N ALA A 27 -18.45 -7.12 2.13
CA ALA A 27 -17.35 -7.89 2.70
C ALA A 27 -16.28 -7.03 3.44
N VAL A 28 -16.52 -5.73 3.57
CA VAL A 28 -15.70 -4.75 4.30
C VAL A 28 -15.98 -4.81 5.81
N ASP A 29 -17.18 -5.23 6.24
CA ASP A 29 -17.56 -5.21 7.67
C ASP A 29 -17.05 -6.42 8.49
N ALA A 30 -16.56 -7.47 7.83
CA ALA A 30 -16.09 -8.69 8.51
C ALA A 30 -14.58 -8.72 8.80
N VAL A 31 -13.80 -7.81 8.20
CA VAL A 31 -12.32 -7.82 8.29
C VAL A 31 -11.81 -6.99 9.47
N LEU A 32 -12.56 -5.97 9.90
CA LEU A 32 -12.16 -5.06 10.98
C LEU A 32 -12.31 -5.63 12.42
N PRO A 33 -13.33 -6.45 12.76
CA PRO A 33 -13.46 -6.98 14.12
C PRO A 33 -12.38 -8.02 14.50
N ALA A 34 -11.91 -8.81 13.55
CA ALA A 34 -10.91 -9.85 13.79
C ALA A 34 -9.52 -9.26 14.10
N VAL A 35 -9.15 -8.16 13.42
CA VAL A 35 -7.91 -7.43 13.69
C VAL A 35 -8.02 -6.65 15.01
N ALA A 36 -9.17 -6.05 15.33
CA ALA A 36 -9.36 -5.32 16.59
C ALA A 36 -9.42 -6.23 17.84
N ALA A 37 -10.02 -7.43 17.74
CA ALA A 37 -10.15 -8.35 18.87
C ALA A 37 -8.81 -8.99 19.30
N ALA A 38 -7.85 -9.13 18.39
CA ALA A 38 -6.51 -9.64 18.71
C ALA A 38 -5.67 -8.64 19.53
N PHE A 39 -5.92 -7.32 19.41
CA PHE A 39 -5.20 -6.29 20.16
C PHE A 39 -5.75 -6.08 21.59
N ALA A 40 -7.05 -6.25 21.82
CA ALA A 40 -7.65 -6.10 23.16
C ALA A 40 -7.21 -7.18 24.17
N ALA A 41 -6.79 -8.36 23.69
CA ALA A 41 -6.31 -9.45 24.55
C ALA A 41 -4.87 -9.24 25.07
N VAL A 42 -4.09 -8.35 24.44
CA VAL A 42 -2.69 -8.07 24.81
C VAL A 42 -2.59 -6.96 25.87
N ASP A 43 -3.50 -5.99 25.87
CA ASP A 43 -3.51 -4.89 26.86
C ASP A 43 -3.90 -5.34 28.29
N GLY A 44 -4.56 -6.49 28.44
CA GLY A 44 -4.91 -7.04 29.76
C GLY A 44 -3.72 -7.61 30.54
N ALA A 45 -2.60 -7.93 29.88
CA ALA A 45 -1.48 -8.66 30.48
C ALA A 45 -0.25 -7.79 30.81
N GLY A 46 -0.25 -6.50 30.41
CA GLY A 46 0.93 -5.63 30.53
C GLY A 46 0.97 -4.70 31.74
N ARG A 47 -0.07 -4.67 32.59
CA ARG A 47 -0.19 -3.70 33.68
C ARG A 47 0.39 -4.18 35.02
N GLU A 48 1.50 -4.90 35.01
CA GLU A 48 2.31 -5.12 36.22
C GLU A 48 3.79 -5.22 35.83
N ARG A 49 4.50 -4.09 36.03
CA ARG A 49 5.97 -3.91 36.19
C ARG A 49 6.48 -2.74 35.34
N ASN A 50 6.47 -1.56 35.95
CA ASN A 50 7.60 -0.62 36.01
C ASN A 50 7.13 0.64 36.73
N GLY A 51 7.08 0.55 38.06
CA GLY A 51 7.30 1.71 38.91
C GLY A 51 8.81 1.96 39.02
N ASP A 52 9.16 3.22 39.22
CA ASP A 52 10.49 3.72 39.61
C ASP A 52 11.56 3.83 38.51
N ALA A 53 11.43 4.88 37.70
CA ALA A 53 12.57 5.72 37.25
C ALA A 53 12.04 6.99 36.55
N ALA A 54 11.35 7.86 37.28
CA ALA A 54 10.91 9.16 36.78
C ALA A 54 11.13 10.26 37.81
N GLU A 55 12.40 10.52 38.18
CA GLU A 55 12.74 11.74 38.91
C GLU A 55 14.22 12.11 38.74
N ALA A 56 14.54 12.85 37.67
CA ALA A 56 15.62 13.84 37.62
C ALA A 56 15.62 14.52 36.25
N LEU A 57 15.90 15.82 36.23
CA LEU A 57 15.98 16.73 35.07
C LEU A 57 14.64 17.39 34.65
N ARG A 58 14.14 18.26 35.55
CA ARG A 58 13.44 19.49 35.17
C ARG A 58 14.41 20.67 35.26
N GLY A 59 14.33 21.57 34.28
CA GLY A 59 15.14 22.78 34.11
C GLY A 59 15.98 22.65 32.84
N GLU A 60 15.96 23.53 31.84
CA GLU A 60 15.63 24.95 31.81
C GLU A 60 15.11 25.35 30.41
N THR A 61 14.44 26.50 30.38
CA THR A 61 13.88 27.23 29.25
C THR A 61 14.89 27.62 28.16
N GLY A 62 14.48 27.69 26.90
CA GLY A 62 15.26 28.41 25.88
C GLY A 62 14.79 28.25 24.44
N THR A 63 13.91 29.14 24.00
CA THR A 63 13.66 29.44 22.58
C THR A 63 14.90 30.08 21.94
N GLU A 64 15.63 29.35 21.09
CA GLU A 64 16.43 29.88 19.97
C GLU A 64 17.23 28.73 19.33
N SER A 65 16.97 28.42 18.05
CA SER A 65 17.97 27.96 17.04
C SER A 65 17.27 27.33 15.83
N TYR A 66 16.59 28.15 15.03
CA TYR A 66 16.25 27.82 13.65
C TYR A 66 16.89 28.85 12.71
N ARG A 67 18.23 28.89 12.71
CA ARG A 67 19.08 29.63 11.77
C ARG A 67 20.55 29.23 11.98
N LEU A 68 20.98 28.14 11.34
CA LEU A 68 22.28 28.00 10.66
C LEU A 68 22.45 26.54 10.19
N ALA A 69 22.00 26.25 8.98
CA ALA A 69 22.51 25.13 8.18
C ALA A 69 22.19 25.35 6.69
N ARG A 70 22.53 26.54 6.17
CA ARG A 70 22.84 26.69 4.74
C ARG A 70 24.35 26.82 4.63
N SER A 71 25.01 25.70 4.42
CA SER A 71 26.41 25.66 3.99
C SER A 71 26.58 24.54 2.98
N LYS A 72 26.90 24.96 1.77
CA LYS A 72 27.33 24.21 0.58
C LYS A 72 27.93 22.85 0.88
N VAL A 73 27.39 21.81 0.24
CA VAL A 73 28.13 20.60 -0.12
C VAL A 73 27.89 20.38 -1.61
N GLN A 74 28.93 20.69 -2.38
CA GLN A 74 29.11 20.30 -3.76
C GLN A 74 29.88 18.98 -3.70
N VAL A 75 29.24 17.86 -4.02
CA VAL A 75 29.94 16.57 -4.19
C VAL A 75 29.43 15.95 -5.48
N GLU A 76 30.40 15.75 -6.36
CA GLU A 76 30.33 15.07 -7.64
C GLU A 76 29.96 13.58 -7.48
N GLY A 77 29.58 12.96 -8.59
CA GLY A 77 29.01 11.62 -8.67
C GLY A 77 29.73 10.57 -7.82
N ALA A 78 28.99 10.00 -6.87
CA ALA A 78 29.29 8.74 -6.23
C ALA A 78 28.00 7.89 -6.28
N ALA A 79 28.14 6.64 -6.69
CA ALA A 79 27.07 5.66 -6.65
C ALA A 79 26.47 5.63 -5.24
N VAL A 80 25.15 5.83 -5.16
CA VAL A 80 24.41 5.69 -3.91
C VAL A 80 24.35 4.19 -3.60
N GLU A 81 25.34 3.69 -2.88
CA GLU A 81 25.21 2.42 -2.16
C GLU A 81 24.03 2.57 -1.21
N ASN A 82 23.08 1.63 -1.28
CA ASN A 82 21.81 1.64 -0.55
C ASN A 82 22.00 0.78 0.73
N PRO A 83 22.44 1.32 1.88
CA PRO A 83 22.41 0.55 3.10
C PRO A 83 20.94 0.40 3.52
N VAL A 84 20.43 -0.82 3.43
CA VAL A 84 19.21 -1.26 4.12
C VAL A 84 19.39 -0.94 5.61
N ARG A 85 18.84 0.19 6.05
CA ARG A 85 18.75 0.55 7.47
C ARG A 85 17.29 0.62 7.85
N CYS A 86 16.79 -0.47 8.42
CA CYS A 86 15.61 -0.44 9.28
C CYS A 86 15.92 0.51 10.45
N ALA A 87 15.15 1.59 10.61
CA ALA A 87 15.42 2.60 11.64
C ALA A 87 15.21 2.09 13.09
N ASN A 88 14.66 0.89 13.27
CA ASN A 88 14.56 0.24 14.57
C ASN A 88 15.15 -1.18 14.47
N GLY A 89 16.16 -1.49 15.28
CA GLY A 89 16.89 -2.76 15.31
C GLY A 89 16.08 -4.00 15.75
N GLY A 90 14.77 -4.02 15.51
CA GLY A 90 13.93 -5.21 15.58
C GLY A 90 13.61 -5.67 14.16
N HIS A 91 14.04 -6.88 13.81
CA HIS A 91 13.76 -7.54 12.52
C HIS A 91 12.26 -7.86 12.37
N GLY A 92 11.44 -6.84 12.10
CA GLY A 92 10.09 -7.01 11.59
C GLY A 92 9.96 -6.20 10.30
N THR A 93 9.83 -6.87 9.16
CA THR A 93 9.35 -6.24 7.93
C THR A 93 7.87 -5.87 8.12
N ILE A 94 7.33 -4.91 7.36
CA ILE A 94 5.88 -4.62 7.37
C ILE A 94 5.08 -5.93 7.19
N PHE A 95 5.63 -6.81 6.37
CA PHE A 95 5.13 -8.14 6.04
C PHE A 95 5.06 -9.11 7.23
N ALA A 96 6.09 -9.15 8.07
CA ALA A 96 6.09 -9.99 9.27
C ALA A 96 5.00 -9.61 10.28
N GLU A 97 4.51 -8.36 10.22
CA GLU A 97 3.41 -7.89 11.05
C GLU A 97 2.04 -8.18 10.42
N MET A 98 1.92 -8.19 9.09
CA MET A 98 0.67 -8.51 8.39
C MET A 98 0.36 -10.04 8.34
N SER A 99 1.38 -10.90 8.37
CA SER A 99 1.22 -12.34 8.06
C SER A 99 0.89 -13.28 9.25
N ARG A 100 0.73 -12.78 10.50
CA ARG A 100 0.61 -13.67 11.69
C ARG A 100 -0.74 -14.37 11.90
N GLN A 101 -1.76 -14.11 11.09
CA GLN A 101 -3.08 -14.73 11.28
C GLN A 101 -3.79 -14.91 9.94
N GLN A 102 -3.78 -16.12 9.37
CA GLN A 102 -4.84 -16.65 8.47
C GLN A 102 -4.55 -18.11 8.08
N GLY A 103 -5.61 -18.95 8.03
CA GLY A 103 -5.55 -20.34 7.56
C GLY A 103 -5.45 -20.45 6.03
N ALA A 104 -5.47 -21.67 5.49
CA ALA A 104 -5.22 -22.02 4.07
C ALA A 104 -6.27 -21.55 3.05
N GLN A 105 -6.67 -20.28 3.08
CA GLN A 105 -7.48 -19.64 2.05
C GLN A 105 -6.60 -18.67 1.26
N MET A 106 -6.73 -18.69 -0.06
CA MET A 106 -6.02 -17.76 -0.94
C MET A 106 -6.53 -16.33 -0.70
N GLN A 107 -5.64 -15.41 -0.36
CA GLN A 107 -5.96 -14.01 -0.13
C GLN A 107 -5.54 -13.16 -1.33
N TYR A 108 -6.44 -12.27 -1.79
CA TYR A 108 -6.13 -11.32 -2.85
C TYR A 108 -5.93 -9.91 -2.28
N ILE A 109 -4.85 -9.28 -2.71
CA ILE A 109 -4.54 -7.88 -2.47
C ILE A 109 -4.88 -7.12 -3.74
N VAL A 110 -5.80 -6.17 -3.64
CA VAL A 110 -6.38 -5.46 -4.78
C VAL A 110 -6.15 -3.96 -4.65
N HIS A 111 -6.08 -3.29 -5.80
CA HIS A 111 -5.94 -1.84 -5.89
C HIS A 111 -7.32 -1.24 -6.20
N GLU A 112 -7.89 -0.53 -5.24
CA GLU A 112 -9.23 0.08 -5.38
C GLU A 112 -9.21 1.21 -6.42
N ASP A 113 -8.24 2.12 -6.27
CA ASP A 113 -8.06 3.31 -7.10
C ASP A 113 -6.61 3.39 -7.63
N PRO A 114 -6.23 2.53 -8.60
CA PRO A 114 -4.87 2.49 -9.13
C PRO A 114 -4.58 3.75 -9.95
N VAL A 115 -3.36 4.29 -9.83
CA VAL A 115 -3.00 5.60 -10.40
C VAL A 115 -3.07 5.64 -11.92
N GLY A 116 -2.82 4.53 -12.60
CA GLY A 116 -2.86 4.39 -14.05
C GLY A 116 -4.16 3.78 -14.59
N ARG A 117 -5.26 3.81 -13.82
CA ARG A 117 -6.55 3.23 -14.24
C ARG A 117 -7.01 3.75 -15.60
N ALA A 118 -7.30 2.83 -16.51
CA ALA A 118 -7.81 3.06 -17.85
C ALA A 118 -8.64 1.85 -18.32
N GLU A 119 -9.57 2.08 -19.26
CA GLU A 119 -10.42 1.03 -19.83
C GLU A 119 -9.61 -0.08 -20.53
N SER A 120 -8.44 0.26 -21.05
CA SER A 120 -7.54 -0.66 -21.75
C SER A 120 -6.64 -1.47 -20.81
N ASN A 121 -6.75 -1.30 -19.49
CA ASN A 121 -5.90 -2.05 -18.58
C ASN A 121 -6.25 -3.54 -18.54
N TYR A 122 -5.23 -4.33 -18.24
CA TYR A 122 -5.29 -5.76 -18.04
C TYR A 122 -4.95 -6.08 -16.57
N ILE A 123 -5.67 -7.03 -15.96
CA ILE A 123 -5.40 -7.46 -14.58
C ILE A 123 -4.58 -8.75 -14.63
N ALA A 124 -3.41 -8.73 -13.99
CA ALA A 124 -2.54 -9.88 -13.80
C ALA A 124 -2.30 -10.15 -12.31
N GLN A 125 -1.64 -11.26 -12.01
CA GLN A 125 -1.35 -11.69 -10.64
C GLN A 125 0.16 -11.72 -10.38
N ALA A 126 0.57 -11.29 -9.20
CA ALA A 126 1.89 -11.56 -8.64
C ALA A 126 1.76 -12.50 -7.44
N ASP A 127 2.48 -13.61 -7.48
CA ASP A 127 2.55 -14.56 -6.37
C ASP A 127 3.47 -13.99 -5.28
N LEU A 128 2.98 -13.97 -4.05
CA LEU A 128 3.72 -13.39 -2.92
C LEU A 128 4.43 -14.46 -2.07
N ALA A 129 4.27 -15.75 -2.38
CA ALA A 129 5.01 -16.82 -1.72
C ALA A 129 6.55 -16.65 -1.77
N PRO A 130 7.16 -16.11 -2.86
CA PRO A 130 8.59 -15.79 -2.89
C PRO A 130 9.07 -14.82 -1.80
N PHE A 131 8.15 -14.08 -1.17
CA PHE A 131 8.41 -13.08 -0.14
C PHE A 131 7.83 -13.49 1.24
N ASP A 132 7.68 -14.80 1.47
CA ASP A 132 7.15 -15.40 2.70
C ASP A 132 5.70 -15.01 3.05
N LEU A 133 4.91 -14.72 2.02
CA LEU A 133 3.47 -14.46 2.10
C LEU A 133 2.70 -15.58 1.41
N ASP A 134 2.95 -16.82 1.83
CA ASP A 134 2.33 -18.01 1.26
C ASP A 134 0.79 -17.87 1.23
N GLY A 135 0.18 -18.23 0.09
CA GLY A 135 -1.27 -18.15 -0.09
C GLY A 135 -1.80 -16.73 -0.31
N GLN A 136 -0.94 -15.75 -0.57
CA GLN A 136 -1.34 -14.39 -0.93
C GLN A 136 -0.95 -14.06 -2.38
N ILE A 137 -1.85 -13.38 -3.07
CA ILE A 137 -1.68 -12.91 -4.45
C ILE A 137 -1.97 -11.42 -4.48
N GLU A 138 -1.11 -10.64 -5.14
CA GLU A 138 -1.41 -9.26 -5.48
C GLU A 138 -1.96 -9.18 -6.92
N GLN A 139 -3.08 -8.48 -7.10
CA GLN A 139 -3.66 -8.20 -8.42
C GLN A 139 -3.11 -6.89 -8.97
N LEU A 140 -2.31 -6.97 -10.02
CA LEU A 140 -1.67 -5.81 -10.63
C LEU A 140 -2.46 -5.32 -11.84
N TRP A 141 -2.58 -3.99 -11.95
CA TRP A 141 -3.11 -3.33 -13.14
C TRP A 141 -1.98 -3.09 -14.12
N LEU A 142 -2.19 -3.51 -15.37
CA LEU A 142 -1.19 -3.45 -16.42
C LEU A 142 -1.73 -2.76 -17.67
N LEU A 143 -0.84 -2.23 -18.51
CA LEU A 143 -1.12 -1.72 -19.84
C LEU A 143 -0.49 -2.66 -20.88
N PRO A 144 -1.28 -3.35 -21.73
CA PRO A 144 -0.74 -4.17 -22.81
C PRO A 144 0.06 -3.33 -23.82
N GLU A 145 1.18 -3.86 -24.31
CA GLU A 145 2.05 -3.22 -25.30
C GLU A 145 2.10 -4.04 -26.60
N GLU A 146 2.48 -3.40 -27.71
CA GLU A 146 2.49 -4.04 -29.04
C GLU A 146 3.47 -5.22 -29.16
N ASP A 147 4.53 -5.23 -28.35
CA ASP A 147 5.57 -6.28 -28.35
C ASP A 147 5.21 -7.50 -27.49
N GLY A 148 3.97 -7.55 -26.96
CA GLY A 148 3.50 -8.61 -26.09
C GLY A 148 4.00 -8.53 -24.65
N THR A 149 4.68 -7.45 -24.29
CA THR A 149 4.95 -7.10 -22.88
C THR A 149 3.81 -6.28 -22.30
N TYR A 150 3.89 -6.01 -21.00
CA TYR A 150 2.90 -5.23 -20.28
C TYR A 150 3.60 -4.20 -19.41
N GLY A 151 3.18 -2.94 -19.47
CA GLY A 151 3.61 -1.91 -18.53
C GLY A 151 2.83 -1.98 -17.22
N VAL A 152 3.49 -1.91 -16.07
CA VAL A 152 2.82 -1.83 -14.76
C VAL A 152 2.13 -0.46 -14.64
N ALA A 153 0.84 -0.46 -14.34
CA ALA A 153 -0.02 0.72 -14.31
C ALA A 153 -0.59 1.04 -12.92
N CYS A 154 -0.14 0.34 -11.88
CA CYS A 154 -0.41 0.66 -10.47
C CYS A 154 0.90 0.73 -9.67
N ILE A 155 0.81 1.13 -8.41
CA ILE A 155 1.94 1.16 -7.46
C ILE A 155 1.91 -0.10 -6.59
N PRO A 156 2.82 -1.09 -6.78
CA PRO A 156 2.75 -2.36 -6.05
C PRO A 156 2.82 -2.22 -4.53
N PHE A 157 1.81 -2.75 -3.84
CA PHE A 157 1.69 -2.82 -2.40
C PHE A 157 2.64 -3.83 -1.76
N MET A 158 2.78 -5.03 -2.33
CA MET A 158 3.50 -6.13 -1.65
C MET A 158 4.64 -6.70 -2.49
N THR A 159 4.45 -6.82 -3.80
CA THR A 159 5.40 -7.47 -4.71
C THR A 159 6.72 -6.69 -4.74
N TYR A 160 7.81 -7.32 -4.32
CA TYR A 160 9.13 -6.68 -4.34
C TYR A 160 9.72 -6.62 -5.76
N GLY A 161 10.61 -5.66 -5.96
CA GLY A 161 11.33 -5.44 -7.23
C GLY A 161 10.46 -5.04 -8.42
N LEU A 162 9.22 -4.61 -8.17
CA LEU A 162 8.34 -4.00 -9.16
C LEU A 162 8.04 -2.55 -8.77
N ALA A 163 7.96 -1.69 -9.79
CA ALA A 163 7.54 -0.30 -9.69
C ALA A 163 6.59 0.09 -10.82
N LEU A 164 5.94 1.25 -10.66
CA LEU A 164 5.08 1.84 -11.69
C LEU A 164 5.87 2.03 -12.99
N GLY A 165 5.28 1.63 -14.12
CA GLY A 165 5.88 1.76 -15.45
C GLY A 165 6.90 0.69 -15.81
N ASP A 166 7.23 -0.24 -14.92
CA ASP A 166 8.07 -1.39 -15.26
C ASP A 166 7.42 -2.22 -16.38
N ARG A 167 8.22 -2.78 -17.29
CA ARG A 167 7.73 -3.70 -18.31
C ARG A 167 7.92 -5.13 -17.87
N VAL A 168 6.86 -5.92 -17.94
CA VAL A 168 6.84 -7.31 -17.48
C VAL A 168 6.36 -8.28 -18.55
N ARG A 169 6.69 -9.56 -18.37
CA ARG A 169 6.07 -10.68 -19.08
C ARG A 169 5.13 -11.44 -18.17
N LEU A 170 4.10 -12.01 -18.79
CA LEU A 170 3.11 -12.84 -18.12
C LEU A 170 3.23 -14.31 -18.54
N SER A 171 2.89 -15.22 -17.63
CA SER A 171 2.60 -16.62 -17.96
C SER A 171 1.23 -16.75 -18.66
N PRO A 172 0.92 -17.92 -19.26
CA PRO A 172 -0.42 -18.19 -19.80
C PRO A 172 -1.55 -18.05 -18.76
N GLU A 173 -1.25 -18.26 -17.48
CA GLU A 173 -2.17 -18.10 -16.35
C GLU A 173 -2.24 -16.65 -15.83
N SER A 174 -1.78 -15.68 -16.62
CA SER A 174 -1.83 -14.24 -16.29
C SER A 174 -1.02 -13.88 -15.03
N ARG A 175 0.09 -14.59 -14.78
CA ARG A 175 1.01 -14.28 -13.67
C ARG A 175 2.23 -13.53 -14.15
N VAL A 176 2.67 -12.51 -13.43
CA VAL A 176 3.96 -11.85 -13.69
C VAL A 176 5.08 -12.86 -13.48
N VAL A 177 5.91 -13.07 -14.51
CA VAL A 177 7.01 -14.04 -14.46
C VAL A 177 8.39 -13.42 -14.57
N GLU A 178 8.48 -12.19 -15.09
CA GLU A 178 9.76 -11.53 -15.36
C GLU A 178 9.57 -10.02 -15.47
N VAL A 179 10.52 -9.25 -14.93
CA VAL A 179 10.70 -7.83 -15.23
C VAL A 179 11.66 -7.71 -16.41
N VAL A 180 11.12 -7.36 -17.58
CA VAL A 180 11.89 -7.23 -18.83
C VAL A 180 12.66 -5.92 -18.86
N ARG A 181 12.10 -4.85 -18.29
CA ARG A 181 12.73 -3.52 -18.25
C ARG A 181 12.22 -2.71 -17.07
N ALA A 182 13.15 -2.23 -16.24
CA ALA A 182 12.84 -1.27 -15.19
C ALA A 182 12.51 0.12 -15.76
N SER A 183 11.54 0.77 -15.15
CA SER A 183 11.15 2.17 -15.38
C SER A 183 12.16 3.17 -14.81
N GLY A 184 12.91 2.76 -13.78
CA GLY A 184 13.74 3.64 -12.95
C GLY A 184 12.97 4.31 -11.81
N HIS A 185 11.66 4.07 -11.70
CA HIS A 185 10.87 4.44 -10.54
C HIS A 185 11.20 3.51 -9.35
N ARG A 186 10.89 3.98 -8.14
CA ARG A 186 11.02 3.21 -6.90
C ARG A 186 9.71 3.32 -6.12
N VAL A 187 9.44 2.34 -5.26
CA VAL A 187 8.23 2.36 -4.42
C VAL A 187 8.62 2.42 -2.95
N LEU A 188 8.14 3.44 -2.25
CA LEU A 188 8.24 3.59 -0.81
C LEU A 188 6.91 3.16 -0.17
N ARG A 189 6.96 2.19 0.74
CA ARG A 189 5.79 1.67 1.46
C ARG A 189 5.80 2.19 2.88
N THR A 190 4.64 2.51 3.42
CA THR A 190 4.49 2.93 4.82
C THR A 190 3.26 2.28 5.43
N LEU A 191 3.43 1.71 6.61
CA LEU A 191 2.35 1.22 7.46
C LEU A 191 2.30 2.03 8.76
N LEU A 192 1.18 2.72 8.97
CA LEU A 192 0.91 3.41 10.22
C LEU A 192 0.37 2.42 11.25
N ARG A 193 0.89 2.44 12.47
CA ARG A 193 0.40 1.60 13.56
C ARG A 193 -1.02 2.03 13.99
N PRO A 194 -1.90 1.11 14.41
CA PRO A 194 -3.14 1.51 15.06
C PRO A 194 -2.84 2.38 16.28
N SER A 195 -3.66 3.41 16.50
CA SER A 195 -3.56 4.26 17.69
C SER A 195 -4.87 4.19 18.47
N ALA A 196 -4.76 4.16 19.80
CA ALA A 196 -5.93 4.38 20.66
C ALA A 196 -6.49 5.81 20.50
N ASP A 197 -5.68 6.75 20.02
CA ASP A 197 -6.08 8.10 19.64
C ASP A 197 -6.36 8.16 18.13
N ALA A 198 -7.61 7.92 17.75
CA ALA A 198 -8.06 7.96 16.35
C ALA A 198 -7.84 9.35 15.70
N GLU A 199 -7.95 10.42 16.48
CA GLU A 199 -7.72 11.79 16.00
C GLU A 199 -6.26 12.01 15.63
N ARG A 200 -5.32 11.45 16.41
CA ARG A 200 -3.90 11.47 16.06
C ARG A 200 -3.64 10.70 14.77
N LEU A 201 -4.16 9.49 14.65
CA LEU A 201 -3.98 8.70 13.43
C LEU A 201 -4.53 9.44 12.20
N GLY A 202 -5.73 10.03 12.30
CA GLY A 202 -6.32 10.85 11.25
C GLY A 202 -5.45 12.06 10.87
N ARG A 203 -4.83 12.74 11.86
CA ARG A 203 -3.87 13.82 11.60
C ARG A 203 -2.63 13.31 10.86
N SER A 204 -2.04 12.19 11.27
CA SER A 204 -0.86 11.61 10.61
C SER A 204 -1.17 11.24 9.16
N ILE A 205 -2.28 10.55 8.90
CA ILE A 205 -2.74 10.21 7.54
C ILE A 205 -2.89 11.47 6.70
N LYS A 206 -3.54 12.51 7.24
CA LYS A 206 -3.74 13.78 6.52
C LYS A 206 -2.43 14.49 6.20
N LEU A 207 -1.48 14.52 7.14
CA LEU A 207 -0.16 15.11 6.92
C LEU A 207 0.61 14.37 5.84
N ILE A 208 0.60 13.04 5.85
CA ILE A 208 1.27 12.21 4.84
C ILE A 208 0.64 12.44 3.46
N LYS A 209 -0.69 12.38 3.35
CA LYS A 209 -1.41 12.67 2.09
C LYS A 209 -1.08 14.04 1.53
N ASN A 210 -1.05 15.06 2.39
CA ASN A 210 -0.69 16.42 1.98
C ASN A 210 0.77 16.51 1.52
N SER A 211 1.71 15.91 2.25
CA SER A 211 3.13 15.93 1.90
C SER A 211 3.40 15.23 0.56
N ILE A 212 2.74 14.09 0.29
CA ILE A 212 2.82 13.38 -1.00
C ILE A 212 2.33 14.31 -2.13
N LYS A 213 1.15 14.91 -1.95
CA LYS A 213 0.54 15.82 -2.92
C LYS A 213 1.41 17.05 -3.19
N GLU A 214 1.93 17.69 -2.15
CA GLU A 214 2.79 18.88 -2.26
C GLU A 214 4.13 18.56 -2.94
N SER A 215 4.59 17.31 -2.83
CA SER A 215 5.80 16.82 -3.52
C SER A 215 5.53 16.38 -4.96
N GLY A 216 4.27 16.41 -5.42
CA GLY A 216 3.88 15.98 -6.77
C GLY A 216 4.02 14.48 -7.00
N LEU A 217 4.05 13.68 -5.93
CA LEU A 217 4.19 12.23 -5.99
C LEU A 217 2.83 11.55 -6.17
N LEU A 218 2.86 10.35 -6.72
CA LEU A 218 1.69 9.48 -6.79
C LEU A 218 1.67 8.53 -5.61
N SER A 219 0.47 8.16 -5.14
CA SER A 219 0.32 7.18 -4.06
C SER A 219 -0.97 6.40 -4.19
N GLU A 220 -0.93 5.13 -3.80
CA GLU A 220 -2.09 4.28 -3.64
C GLU A 220 -2.22 3.86 -2.18
N TRP A 221 -3.45 3.71 -1.71
CA TRP A 221 -3.75 3.36 -0.32
C TRP A 221 -4.45 2.01 -0.26
N GLN A 222 -4.03 1.17 0.68
CA GLN A 222 -4.73 -0.07 1.02
C GLN A 222 -5.34 0.08 2.41
N GLY A 223 -6.66 0.22 2.45
CA GLY A 223 -7.36 0.63 3.67
C GLY A 223 -6.87 1.98 4.20
N GLU A 224 -6.94 2.17 5.51
CA GLU A 224 -6.70 3.49 6.10
C GLU A 224 -5.23 3.77 6.45
N ARG A 225 -4.41 2.74 6.61
CA ARG A 225 -3.10 2.85 7.29
C ARG A 225 -1.91 2.44 6.45
N PHE A 226 -2.13 1.84 5.28
CA PHE A 226 -1.06 1.40 4.40
C PHE A 226 -1.06 2.22 3.12
N VAL A 227 0.12 2.72 2.74
CA VAL A 227 0.32 3.52 1.53
C VAL A 227 1.56 3.04 0.80
N ALA A 228 1.43 2.90 -0.52
CA ALA A 228 2.55 2.74 -1.44
C ALA A 228 2.69 4.03 -2.26
N ILE A 229 3.91 4.54 -2.33
CA ILE A 229 4.23 5.85 -2.89
C ILE A 229 5.22 5.63 -4.04
N ASP A 230 4.86 6.13 -5.23
CA ASP A 230 5.74 6.12 -6.39
C ASP A 230 6.77 7.24 -6.26
N VAL A 231 8.04 6.90 -6.49
CA VAL A 231 9.16 7.82 -6.40
C VAL A 231 9.91 7.79 -7.74
N PRO A 232 9.63 8.75 -8.65
CA PRO A 232 10.36 8.89 -9.90
C PRO A 232 11.85 9.20 -9.68
N PRO A 233 12.72 8.89 -10.66
CA PRO A 233 14.15 9.18 -10.54
C PRO A 233 14.43 10.67 -10.39
N GLY A 234 15.30 11.02 -9.44
CA GLY A 234 15.76 12.40 -9.23
C GLY A 234 14.83 13.30 -8.41
N VAL A 235 13.74 12.78 -7.84
CA VAL A 235 12.84 13.55 -6.97
C VAL A 235 13.45 13.75 -5.58
N ASP A 236 13.37 14.97 -5.04
CA ASP A 236 13.73 15.25 -3.66
C ASP A 236 12.58 14.84 -2.72
N MET A 237 12.87 13.85 -1.89
CA MET A 237 11.92 13.25 -0.94
C MET A 237 12.16 13.72 0.50
N SER A 238 13.07 14.68 0.73
CA SER A 238 13.58 15.01 2.08
C SER A 238 12.47 15.39 3.06
N LEU A 239 11.47 16.17 2.63
CA LEU A 239 10.35 16.58 3.48
C LEU A 239 9.46 15.40 3.86
N LEU A 240 9.12 14.55 2.88
CA LEU A 240 8.32 13.35 3.13
C LEU A 240 9.07 12.38 4.03
N PHE A 241 10.37 12.14 3.79
CA PHE A 241 11.18 11.28 4.64
C PHE A 241 11.26 11.79 6.08
N ALA A 242 11.48 13.09 6.28
CA ALA A 242 11.50 13.66 7.63
C ALA A 242 10.15 13.48 8.35
N LEU A 243 9.04 13.64 7.63
CA LEU A 243 7.70 13.39 8.16
C LEU A 243 7.51 11.90 8.51
N LEU A 244 7.82 10.98 7.60
CA LEU A 244 7.68 9.55 7.82
C LEU A 244 8.56 9.06 8.98
N GLN A 245 9.79 9.55 9.08
CA GLN A 245 10.69 9.22 10.18
C GLN A 245 10.13 9.70 11.52
N ARG A 246 9.52 10.89 11.58
CA ARG A 246 8.83 11.34 12.80
C ARG A 246 7.69 10.39 13.19
N GLU A 247 6.90 9.91 12.23
CA GLU A 247 5.83 8.96 12.53
C GLU A 247 6.37 7.58 12.98
N VAL A 248 7.55 7.16 12.49
CA VAL A 248 8.26 5.99 13.03
C VAL A 248 8.63 6.22 14.50
N ASP A 249 9.29 7.33 14.78
CA ASP A 249 9.86 7.62 16.10
C ASP A 249 8.78 7.86 17.17
N GLU A 250 7.69 8.54 16.82
CA GLU A 250 6.66 8.96 17.77
C GLU A 250 5.46 8.02 17.82
N ALA A 251 5.13 7.34 16.71
CA ALA A 251 3.90 6.55 16.59
C ALA A 251 4.16 5.07 16.29
N GLY A 252 5.42 4.67 16.08
CA GLY A 252 5.78 3.30 15.74
C GLY A 252 5.29 2.89 14.36
N ALA A 253 5.21 3.84 13.41
CA ALA A 253 5.02 3.51 12.01
C ALA A 253 6.21 2.70 11.46
N TYR A 254 6.01 2.09 10.30
CA TYR A 254 7.03 1.38 9.55
C TYR A 254 7.11 1.94 8.14
N TRP A 255 8.30 2.01 7.56
CA TRP A 255 8.48 2.25 6.15
C TRP A 255 9.54 1.31 5.57
N GLU A 256 9.41 0.99 4.30
CA GLU A 256 10.41 0.23 3.57
C GLU A 256 10.39 0.54 2.07
N TRP A 257 11.48 0.21 1.39
CA TRP A 257 11.52 0.25 -0.07
C TRP A 257 11.13 -1.09 -0.68
N ALA A 258 10.31 -1.07 -1.72
CA ALA A 258 9.96 -2.27 -2.48
C ALA A 258 11.15 -2.86 -3.26
N ASP A 259 12.25 -2.14 -3.40
CA ASP A 259 13.49 -2.64 -4.02
C ASP A 259 14.50 -3.19 -2.99
N ALA A 260 14.10 -3.35 -1.72
CA ALA A 260 14.91 -4.04 -0.72
C ALA A 260 15.14 -5.53 -1.06
N MET A 261 14.28 -6.10 -1.92
CA MET A 261 14.46 -7.42 -2.53
C MET A 261 14.20 -7.31 -4.04
N PRO A 262 14.88 -8.10 -4.88
CA PRO A 262 14.57 -8.18 -6.30
C PRO A 262 13.23 -8.89 -6.52
N PHE A 263 12.63 -8.66 -7.69
CA PHE A 263 11.48 -9.45 -8.10
C PHE A 263 11.88 -10.91 -8.25
N SER A 264 11.04 -11.81 -7.74
CA SER A 264 11.26 -13.25 -7.80
C SER A 264 9.94 -13.99 -7.98
N THR A 265 9.98 -15.07 -8.74
CA THR A 265 8.90 -16.06 -8.87
C THR A 265 9.20 -17.34 -8.10
N THR A 266 10.40 -17.43 -7.52
CA THR A 266 10.88 -18.58 -6.75
C THR A 266 11.16 -18.18 -5.32
N ARG A 267 10.84 -19.06 -4.37
CA ARG A 267 11.23 -18.86 -2.97
C ARG A 267 12.75 -18.75 -2.87
N SER A 268 13.22 -17.73 -2.16
CA SER A 268 14.65 -17.46 -1.92
C SER A 268 15.21 -18.35 -0.82
#